data_AF-A0AAV9F8X3-F1
#
_entry.id   AF-A0AAV9F8X3-F1
#
_cell.length_a   1.000
_cell.length_b   1.000
_cell.length_c   1.000
_cell.angle_alpha   90.00
_cell.angle_beta   90.00
_cell.angle_gamma   90.00
#
_symmetry.space_group_name_H-M   'P 1'
#
loop_
_entity.id
_entity.type
_entity.pdbx_description
1 polymer ?
#
loop_
_entity_poly.entity_id
_entity_poly.type
_entity_poly.pdbx_seq_one_letter_code
_entity_poly.pdbx_strand_id
1 'polypeptide(L)'
;MKTHHLPLLLLLLLLSLLPQPPTAAASPSNITAIFAFGDSTLDPGNNNYLNTIFRADHPPYGRDFPDHSATGRFSVHRRQTDDRLSGRRHGLKKDGILKAYLSPSVSSDDLGTGVSFASAGTGLDVVTSSLSNVASMDAQVGYFKEYLGKVGLTAAKVGEALFVIGVGSNDMMFNYYTLPTRRSMGLDGYHALLLQNLQTFVKD
;
A
#
# COMPACT_ATOMS: atom_id res chain seq x y z
N MET A 1 -15.52 41.70 -12.25
CA MET A 1 -15.14 40.27 -12.23
C MET A 1 -16.41 39.45 -12.44
N LYS A 2 -16.65 38.96 -13.66
CA LYS A 2 -17.89 38.26 -14.03
C LYS A 2 -17.71 36.75 -13.79
N THR A 3 -18.73 36.14 -13.21
CA THR A 3 -18.79 34.77 -12.71
C THR A 3 -18.85 33.75 -13.85
N HIS A 4 -17.70 33.20 -14.26
CA HIS A 4 -17.62 32.14 -15.26
C HIS A 4 -17.87 30.73 -14.69
N HIS A 5 -18.13 30.60 -13.39
CA HIS A 5 -18.28 29.29 -12.72
C HIS A 5 -19.70 28.72 -12.76
N LEU A 6 -20.72 29.56 -12.96
CA LEU A 6 -22.11 29.14 -12.98
C LEU A 6 -22.47 28.17 -14.13
N PRO A 7 -22.03 28.37 -15.39
CA PRO A 7 -22.34 27.42 -16.47
C PRO A 7 -21.64 26.07 -16.26
N LEU A 8 -20.45 26.07 -15.64
CA LEU A 8 -19.72 24.83 -15.31
C LEU A 8 -20.43 24.05 -14.21
N LEU A 9 -20.91 24.73 -13.16
CA LEU A 9 -21.67 24.09 -12.08
C LEU A 9 -22.98 23.49 -12.59
N LEU A 10 -23.67 24.21 -13.49
CA LEU A 10 -24.91 23.74 -14.10
C LEU A 10 -24.65 22.53 -15.01
N LEU A 11 -23.56 22.53 -15.78
CA LEU A 11 -23.14 21.39 -16.60
C LEU A 11 -22.84 20.16 -15.73
N LEU A 12 -22.09 20.32 -14.63
CA LEU A 12 -21.80 19.22 -13.69
C LEU A 12 -23.07 18.67 -13.02
N LEU A 13 -24.01 19.54 -12.65
CA LEU A 13 -25.30 19.14 -12.10
C LEU A 13 -26.14 18.37 -13.14
N LEU A 14 -26.17 18.84 -14.39
CA LEU A 14 -26.84 18.18 -15.51
C LEU A 14 -26.21 16.81 -15.84
N LEU A 15 -24.88 16.67 -15.77
CA LEU A 15 -24.20 15.38 -15.93
C LEU A 15 -24.52 14.40 -14.79
N SER A 16 -24.75 14.88 -13.56
CA SER A 16 -25.10 14.02 -12.42
C SER A 16 -26.53 13.48 -12.48
N LEU A 17 -27.40 14.09 -13.28
CA LEU A 17 -28.78 13.69 -13.52
C LEU A 17 -28.93 12.69 -14.68
N LEU A 18 -27.85 12.44 -15.44
CA LEU A 18 -27.86 11.42 -16.49
C LEU A 18 -27.96 10.02 -15.84
N PRO A 19 -28.82 9.13 -16.36
CA PRO A 19 -28.87 7.73 -15.94
C PRO A 19 -27.47 7.14 -16.10
N GLN A 20 -26.86 6.76 -14.97
CA GLN A 20 -25.61 6.04 -15.04
C GLN A 20 -25.90 4.71 -15.73
N PRO A 21 -25.04 4.26 -16.67
CA PRO A 21 -25.16 2.89 -17.17
C PRO A 21 -25.21 1.96 -15.96
N PRO A 22 -26.03 0.90 -15.96
CA PRO A 22 -26.04 -0.05 -14.87
C PRO A 22 -24.58 -0.46 -14.64
N THR A 23 -24.03 -0.10 -13.48
CA THR A 23 -22.74 -0.63 -13.06
C THR A 23 -22.90 -2.12 -13.15
N ALA A 24 -22.22 -2.75 -14.12
CA ALA A 24 -22.15 -4.19 -14.18
C ALA A 24 -21.82 -4.63 -12.76
N ALA A 25 -22.73 -5.38 -12.13
CA ALA A 25 -22.44 -5.99 -10.84
C ALA A 25 -21.14 -6.75 -11.07
N ALA A 26 -20.05 -6.26 -10.49
CA ALA A 26 -18.77 -6.92 -10.62
C ALA A 26 -19.02 -8.36 -10.19
N SER A 27 -18.76 -9.32 -11.08
CA SER A 27 -18.77 -10.73 -10.71
C SER A 27 -18.03 -10.86 -9.39
N PRO A 28 -18.52 -11.63 -8.40
CA PRO A 28 -17.82 -11.77 -7.13
C PRO A 28 -16.39 -12.18 -7.44
N SER A 29 -15.43 -11.28 -7.18
CA SER A 29 -14.05 -11.59 -7.49
C SER A 29 -13.63 -12.70 -6.55
N ASN A 30 -13.08 -13.79 -7.06
CA ASN A 30 -12.53 -14.91 -6.28
C ASN A 30 -11.26 -14.51 -5.50
N ILE A 31 -11.13 -13.25 -5.06
CA ILE A 31 -9.96 -12.82 -4.30
C ILE A 31 -9.97 -13.60 -2.98
N THR A 32 -8.93 -14.38 -2.73
CA THR A 32 -8.84 -15.21 -1.51
C THR A 32 -7.94 -14.59 -0.45
N ALA A 33 -7.00 -13.72 -0.85
CA ALA A 33 -6.10 -13.00 0.04
C ALA A 33 -5.70 -11.64 -0.54
N ILE A 34 -5.25 -10.71 0.31
CA ILE A 34 -4.67 -9.43 -0.11
C ILE A 34 -3.27 -9.29 0.46
N PHE A 35 -2.28 -9.15 -0.41
CA PHE A 35 -0.89 -8.89 -0.04
C PHE A 35 -0.50 -7.49 -0.45
N ALA A 36 0.21 -6.76 0.43
CA ALA A 36 0.65 -5.40 0.14
C ALA A 36 2.16 -5.22 0.29
N PHE A 37 2.75 -4.46 -0.63
CA PHE A 37 4.18 -4.16 -0.72
C PHE A 37 4.39 -2.68 -1.03
N GLY A 38 5.54 -2.15 -0.63
CA GLY A 38 5.92 -0.77 -0.88
C GLY A 38 6.05 0.05 0.39
N ASP A 39 5.55 1.28 0.38
CA ASP A 39 5.91 2.34 1.31
C ASP A 39 4.83 2.67 2.38
N SER A 40 4.88 3.89 2.92
CA SER A 40 3.99 4.39 3.98
C SER A 40 2.52 4.37 3.59
N THR A 41 2.23 4.35 2.29
CA THR A 41 0.86 4.23 1.76
C THR A 41 0.22 2.88 2.10
N LEU A 42 1.04 1.85 2.35
CA LEU A 42 0.60 0.48 2.58
C LEU A 42 1.15 -0.14 3.85
N ASP A 43 2.11 0.51 4.54
CA ASP A 43 2.65 0.07 5.82
C ASP A 43 1.62 0.23 6.95
N PRO A 44 1.14 -0.86 7.56
CA PRO A 44 0.18 -0.80 8.67
C PRO A 44 0.84 -0.76 10.06
N GLY A 45 2.17 -0.76 10.12
CA GLY A 45 2.96 -0.77 11.35
C GLY A 45 4.15 -1.74 11.34
N ASN A 46 4.60 -2.23 10.18
CA ASN A 46 5.83 -3.03 10.09
C ASN A 46 7.04 -2.25 10.63
N ASN A 47 7.10 -0.94 10.35
CA ASN A 47 8.17 -0.08 10.85
C ASN A 47 8.22 0.07 12.38
N ASN A 48 7.16 -0.28 13.11
CA ASN A 48 7.20 -0.30 14.58
C ASN A 48 8.15 -1.36 15.12
N TYR A 49 8.50 -2.35 14.29
CA TYR A 49 9.40 -3.46 14.62
C TYR A 49 10.79 -3.30 13.99
N LEU A 50 11.07 -2.13 13.40
CA LEU A 50 12.35 -1.78 12.81
C LEU A 50 12.96 -0.58 13.56
N ASN A 51 14.28 -0.50 13.60
CA ASN A 51 14.97 0.65 14.18
C ASN A 51 15.00 1.82 13.17
N THR A 52 13.87 2.48 12.97
CA THR A 52 13.70 3.59 12.02
C THR A 52 12.92 4.74 12.63
N ILE A 53 13.12 5.94 12.09
CA ILE A 53 12.32 7.13 12.42
C ILE A 53 11.00 7.19 11.65
N PHE A 54 10.85 6.39 10.59
CA PHE A 54 9.63 6.35 9.78
C PHE A 54 8.54 5.53 10.47
N ARG A 55 8.05 6.00 11.60
CA ARG A 55 6.96 5.39 12.36
C ARG A 55 5.74 6.31 12.44
N ALA A 56 4.58 5.70 12.58
CA ALA A 56 3.30 6.37 12.75
C ALA A 56 2.52 5.76 13.93
N ASP A 57 3.25 5.40 14.97
CA ASP A 57 2.79 4.82 16.24
C ASP A 57 2.45 5.89 17.29
N HIS A 58 2.10 7.09 16.83
CA HIS A 58 1.80 8.25 17.67
C HIS A 58 0.66 9.11 17.09
N PRO A 59 0.01 9.99 17.88
CA PRO A 59 -0.98 10.93 17.38
C PRO A 59 -0.42 11.84 16.25
N PRO A 60 -1.24 12.26 15.27
CA PRO A 60 -2.68 12.06 15.15
C PRO A 60 -3.08 10.75 14.44
N TYR A 61 -2.14 9.85 14.17
CA TYR A 61 -2.42 8.62 13.43
C TYR A 61 -3.39 7.70 14.17
N GLY A 62 -4.26 7.02 13.42
CA GLY A 62 -5.28 6.13 13.98
C GLY A 62 -6.45 6.80 14.70
N ARG A 63 -6.52 8.15 14.75
CA ARG A 63 -7.58 8.89 15.46
C ARG A 63 -8.99 8.44 15.11
N ASP A 64 -9.26 8.17 13.84
CA ASP A 64 -10.57 7.78 13.32
C ASP A 64 -10.63 6.26 13.01
N PHE A 65 -9.67 5.48 13.52
CA PHE A 65 -9.68 4.03 13.45
C PHE A 65 -10.61 3.45 14.52
N PRO A 66 -11.19 2.24 14.34
CA PRO A 66 -12.22 1.73 15.26
C PRO A 66 -11.83 1.62 16.74
N ASP A 67 -10.54 1.42 17.03
CA ASP A 67 -9.99 1.36 18.39
C ASP A 67 -9.27 2.65 18.80
N HIS A 68 -9.33 3.70 17.96
CA HIS A 68 -8.63 4.97 18.12
C HIS A 68 -7.11 4.82 18.37
N SER A 69 -6.49 3.74 17.87
CA SER A 69 -5.10 3.39 18.14
C SER A 69 -4.17 3.73 16.97
N ALA A 70 -3.02 4.35 17.28
CA ALA A 70 -1.95 4.60 16.33
C ALA A 70 -1.18 3.30 16.05
N THR A 71 -1.67 2.48 15.11
CA THR A 71 -1.07 1.16 14.85
C THR A 71 0.26 1.20 14.10
N GLY A 72 0.80 2.38 13.75
CA GLY A 72 1.90 2.52 12.79
C GLY A 72 1.44 2.84 11.36
N ARG A 73 0.15 3.10 11.15
CA ARG A 73 -0.41 3.55 9.87
C ARG A 73 -0.21 5.05 9.69
N PHE A 74 0.37 5.45 8.56
CA PHE A 74 0.39 6.84 8.09
C PHE A 74 -1.00 7.29 7.58
N SER A 75 -2.02 7.16 8.42
CA SER A 75 -3.39 7.63 8.19
C SER A 75 -4.11 7.80 9.52
N VAL A 76 -5.10 8.69 9.52
CA VAL A 76 -6.04 8.82 10.65
C VAL A 76 -7.16 7.78 10.59
N HIS A 77 -7.41 7.17 9.42
CA HIS A 77 -8.56 6.31 9.15
C HIS A 77 -8.15 4.97 8.52
N ARG A 78 -9.13 4.11 8.27
CA ARG A 78 -8.96 2.86 7.49
C ARG A 78 -8.49 3.16 6.06
N ARG A 79 -7.66 2.29 5.48
CA ARG A 79 -7.18 2.44 4.10
C ARG A 79 -8.03 1.63 3.12
N GLN A 80 -7.87 1.90 1.83
CA GLN A 80 -8.55 1.16 0.75
C GLN A 80 -8.28 -0.36 0.79
N THR A 81 -7.10 -0.77 1.27
CA THR A 81 -6.79 -2.19 1.50
C THR A 81 -7.64 -2.80 2.61
N ASP A 82 -7.92 -2.05 3.68
CA ASP A 82 -8.82 -2.47 4.75
C ASP A 82 -10.27 -2.57 4.22
N ASP A 83 -10.70 -1.59 3.41
CA ASP A 83 -12.04 -1.60 2.80
C ASP A 83 -12.23 -2.80 1.86
N ARG A 84 -11.18 -3.19 1.13
CA ARG A 84 -11.18 -4.39 0.28
C ARG A 84 -11.25 -5.69 1.09
N LEU A 85 -10.53 -5.79 2.20
CA LEU A 85 -10.62 -6.95 3.11
C LEU A 85 -11.99 -7.06 3.78
N SER A 86 -12.61 -5.92 4.08
CA SER A 86 -13.90 -5.86 4.77
C SER A 86 -15.03 -6.45 3.93
N GLY A 87 -16.13 -6.81 4.60
CA GLY A 87 -17.39 -7.25 3.98
C GLY A 87 -18.01 -6.29 2.96
N ARG A 88 -17.48 -5.07 2.80
CA ARG A 88 -17.96 -4.10 1.81
C ARG A 88 -17.54 -4.42 0.38
N ARG A 89 -16.48 -5.24 0.17
CA ARG A 89 -16.00 -5.59 -1.18
C ARG A 89 -15.77 -7.09 -1.36
N HIS A 90 -14.92 -7.69 -0.53
CA HIS A 90 -14.57 -9.12 -0.67
C HIS A 90 -14.92 -9.95 0.56
N GLY A 91 -15.06 -9.34 1.74
CA GLY A 91 -15.52 -10.04 2.94
C GLY A 91 -14.58 -11.13 3.44
N LEU A 92 -13.27 -10.96 3.19
CA LEU A 92 -12.25 -11.95 3.55
C LEU A 92 -12.06 -12.05 5.05
N LYS A 93 -12.31 -10.95 5.78
CA LYS A 93 -11.96 -10.86 7.18
C LYS A 93 -12.97 -10.06 7.99
N LYS A 94 -13.33 -10.57 9.18
CA LYS A 94 -14.35 -9.96 10.07
C LYS A 94 -13.97 -8.57 10.55
N ASP A 95 -12.73 -8.34 10.97
CA ASP A 95 -12.27 -7.01 11.39
C ASP A 95 -12.02 -6.08 10.18
N GLY A 96 -11.79 -6.66 9.00
CA GLY A 96 -11.48 -5.96 7.75
C GLY A 96 -10.14 -5.23 7.78
N ILE A 97 -9.19 -5.61 8.65
CA ILE A 97 -7.93 -4.88 8.83
C ILE A 97 -6.73 -5.67 8.30
N LEU A 98 -5.95 -5.06 7.41
CA LEU A 98 -4.74 -5.67 6.85
C LEU A 98 -3.57 -5.55 7.84
N LYS A 99 -3.08 -6.65 8.42
CA LYS A 99 -2.06 -6.59 9.48
C LYS A 99 -0.64 -6.41 8.95
N ALA A 100 0.23 -5.91 9.82
CA ALA A 100 1.68 -5.82 9.60
C ALA A 100 2.29 -7.21 9.77
N TYR A 101 2.97 -7.73 8.75
CA TYR A 101 3.60 -9.04 8.82
C TYR A 101 4.60 -9.19 9.98
N LEU A 102 5.36 -8.12 10.29
CA LEU A 102 6.35 -8.13 11.36
C LEU A 102 5.75 -8.04 12.76
N SER A 103 4.43 -7.83 12.88
CA SER A 103 3.80 -7.78 14.20
C SER A 103 3.78 -9.17 14.86
N PRO A 104 4.21 -9.30 16.13
CA PRO A 104 4.13 -10.56 16.86
C PRO A 104 2.69 -10.98 17.18
N SER A 105 1.72 -10.07 16.99
CA SER A 105 0.29 -10.34 17.23
C SER A 105 -0.46 -10.85 15.98
N VAL A 106 0.23 -11.10 14.87
CA VAL A 106 -0.38 -11.66 13.66
C VAL A 106 -0.86 -13.09 13.93
N SER A 107 -2.17 -13.31 13.78
CA SER A 107 -2.82 -14.61 13.94
C SER A 107 -2.82 -15.44 12.66
N SER A 108 -3.12 -16.74 12.76
CA SER A 108 -3.29 -17.62 11.59
C SER A 108 -4.40 -17.16 10.64
N ASP A 109 -5.46 -16.53 11.16
CA ASP A 109 -6.55 -15.97 10.35
C ASP A 109 -6.11 -14.73 9.57
N ASP A 110 -5.28 -13.89 10.17
CA ASP A 110 -4.63 -12.76 9.49
C ASP A 110 -3.76 -13.28 8.34
N LEU A 111 -2.94 -14.29 8.62
CA LEU A 111 -2.10 -14.92 7.63
C LEU A 111 -2.93 -15.57 6.51
N GLY A 112 -4.08 -16.17 6.83
CA GLY A 112 -4.96 -16.83 5.86
C GLY A 112 -5.67 -15.88 4.89
N THR A 113 -5.81 -14.61 5.25
CA THR A 113 -6.53 -13.58 4.47
C THR A 113 -5.60 -12.53 3.86
N GLY A 114 -4.31 -12.61 4.18
CA GLY A 114 -3.25 -11.77 3.65
C GLY A 114 -2.81 -10.66 4.60
N VAL A 115 -1.58 -10.20 4.39
CA VAL A 115 -0.86 -9.25 5.25
C VAL A 115 -0.09 -8.24 4.40
N SER A 116 0.34 -7.15 5.03
CA SER A 116 1.23 -6.18 4.40
C SER A 116 2.68 -6.44 4.78
N PHE A 117 3.55 -6.45 3.78
CA PHE A 117 5.01 -6.46 3.90
C PHE A 117 5.60 -5.05 3.72
N ALA A 118 4.77 -4.05 3.38
CA ALA A 118 5.20 -2.69 3.13
C ALA A 118 5.91 -2.05 4.34
N SER A 119 6.87 -1.18 4.06
CA SER A 119 7.71 -0.49 5.05
C SER A 119 7.82 0.97 4.68
N ALA A 120 7.36 1.85 5.57
CA ALA A 120 7.35 3.28 5.31
C ALA A 120 8.76 3.82 5.05
N GLY A 121 8.87 4.72 4.06
CA GLY A 121 10.15 5.29 3.62
C GLY A 121 10.90 4.44 2.59
N THR A 122 10.46 3.22 2.28
CA THR A 122 11.09 2.40 1.24
C THR A 122 10.95 3.02 -0.16
N GLY A 123 11.81 2.59 -1.07
CA GLY A 123 11.79 2.97 -2.47
C GLY A 123 12.22 1.83 -3.39
N LEU A 124 12.01 2.02 -4.70
CA LEU A 124 12.46 1.11 -5.75
C LEU A 124 13.98 1.18 -5.97
N ASP A 125 14.60 2.32 -5.66
CA ASP A 125 16.06 2.45 -5.59
C ASP A 125 16.53 2.04 -4.19
N VAL A 126 17.46 1.09 -4.12
CA VAL A 126 17.99 0.59 -2.84
C VAL A 126 18.57 1.72 -1.98
N VAL A 127 19.11 2.76 -2.62
CA VAL A 127 19.67 3.94 -1.93
C VAL A 127 18.63 4.62 -1.05
N THR A 128 17.36 4.65 -1.48
CA THR A 128 16.24 5.24 -0.71
C THR A 128 16.09 4.58 0.66
N SER A 129 16.16 3.24 0.67
CA SER A 129 15.94 2.44 1.88
C SER A 129 17.17 2.41 2.79
N SER A 130 18.38 2.38 2.19
CA SER A 130 19.65 2.29 2.93
C SER A 130 19.88 3.46 3.88
N LEU A 131 19.41 4.67 3.53
CA LEU A 131 19.62 5.86 4.35
C LEU A 131 18.74 5.90 5.61
N SER A 132 17.68 5.09 5.65
CA SER A 132 16.57 5.25 6.61
C SER A 132 16.33 4.02 7.50
N ASN A 133 17.13 2.96 7.31
CA ASN A 133 17.02 1.68 8.01
C ASN A 133 15.60 1.08 7.98
N VAL A 134 14.95 1.19 6.81
CA VAL A 134 13.62 0.64 6.51
C VAL A 134 13.77 -0.63 5.69
N ALA A 135 12.73 -1.47 5.60
CA ALA A 135 12.80 -2.67 4.77
C ALA A 135 12.77 -2.30 3.28
N SER A 136 13.85 -2.64 2.56
CA SER A 136 13.91 -2.51 1.10
C SER A 136 12.89 -3.41 0.41
N MET A 137 12.58 -3.15 -0.86
CA MET A 137 11.69 -4.02 -1.64
C MET A 137 12.14 -5.49 -1.61
N ASP A 138 13.44 -5.76 -1.71
CA ASP A 138 14.00 -7.12 -1.60
C ASP A 138 13.74 -7.77 -0.23
N ALA A 139 13.86 -6.99 0.85
CA ALA A 139 13.52 -7.48 2.19
C ALA A 139 12.03 -7.82 2.30
N GLN A 140 11.15 -7.04 1.66
CA GLN A 140 9.72 -7.33 1.61
C GLN A 140 9.41 -8.61 0.81
N VAL A 141 10.12 -8.86 -0.30
CA VAL A 141 10.07 -10.16 -1.00
C VAL A 141 10.56 -11.30 -0.07
N GLY A 142 11.61 -11.06 0.70
CA GLY A 142 12.11 -12.00 1.70
C GLY A 142 11.05 -12.37 2.74
N TYR A 143 10.36 -11.36 3.29
CA TYR A 143 9.24 -11.57 4.21
C TYR A 143 8.08 -12.33 3.58
N PHE A 144 7.79 -12.09 2.30
CA PHE A 144 6.78 -12.85 1.59
C PHE A 144 7.18 -14.32 1.39
N LYS A 145 8.44 -14.60 1.06
CA LYS A 145 8.97 -15.97 0.97
C LYS A 145 8.92 -16.69 2.31
N GLU A 146 9.29 -16.00 3.40
CA GLU A 146 9.17 -16.52 4.76
C GLU A 146 7.71 -16.78 5.13
N TYR A 147 6.81 -15.84 4.81
CA TYR A 147 5.37 -16.00 4.95
C TYR A 147 4.90 -17.28 4.27
N LEU A 148 5.20 -17.50 2.99
CA LEU A 148 4.80 -18.69 2.24
C LEU A 148 5.24 -19.99 2.93
N GLY A 149 6.45 -20.00 3.49
CA GLY A 149 6.96 -21.12 4.29
C GLY A 149 6.16 -21.37 5.58
N LYS A 150 5.72 -20.32 6.28
CA LYS A 150 4.94 -20.42 7.52
C LYS A 150 3.52 -20.94 7.30
N VAL A 151 2.85 -20.44 6.27
CA VAL A 151 1.42 -20.71 6.06
C VAL A 151 1.15 -22.01 5.30
N GLY A 152 2.18 -22.59 4.67
CA GLY A 152 2.02 -23.79 3.84
C GLY A 152 0.95 -23.62 2.75
N LEU A 153 0.70 -22.38 2.32
CA LEU A 153 -0.37 -22.08 1.37
C LEU A 153 -0.10 -22.80 0.06
N THR A 154 -1.15 -23.42 -0.49
CA THR A 154 -1.09 -23.99 -1.82
C THR A 154 -0.94 -22.87 -2.84
N ALA A 155 -0.22 -23.12 -3.93
CA ALA A 155 -0.06 -22.18 -5.05
C ALA A 155 -1.42 -21.65 -5.56
N ALA A 156 -2.50 -22.41 -5.39
CA ALA A 156 -3.86 -22.02 -5.72
C ALA A 156 -4.37 -20.78 -4.94
N LYS A 157 -4.10 -20.68 -3.63
CA LYS A 157 -4.51 -19.50 -2.83
C LYS A 157 -3.72 -18.24 -3.16
N VAL A 158 -2.45 -18.41 -3.53
CA VAL A 158 -1.63 -17.29 -4.02
C VAL A 158 -2.07 -16.86 -5.42
N GLY A 159 -2.46 -17.82 -6.27
CA GLY A 159 -2.91 -17.55 -7.65
C GLY A 159 -4.19 -16.73 -7.75
N GLU A 160 -5.01 -16.71 -6.71
CA GLU A 160 -6.23 -15.89 -6.63
C GLU A 160 -6.08 -14.68 -5.69
N ALA A 161 -4.86 -14.39 -5.21
CA ALA A 161 -4.63 -13.26 -4.32
C ALA A 161 -4.56 -11.92 -5.09
N LEU A 162 -4.97 -10.84 -4.43
CA LEU A 162 -4.74 -9.49 -4.89
C LEU A 162 -3.43 -8.96 -4.31
N PHE A 163 -2.50 -8.60 -5.20
CA PHE A 163 -1.26 -7.92 -4.84
C PHE A 163 -1.42 -6.42 -5.02
N VAL A 164 -1.09 -5.65 -3.98
CA VAL A 164 -1.14 -4.18 -3.99
C VAL A 164 0.26 -3.64 -3.77
N ILE A 165 0.77 -2.88 -4.74
CA ILE A 165 2.11 -2.30 -4.68
C ILE A 165 1.96 -0.78 -4.73
N GLY A 166 2.56 -0.08 -3.76
CA GLY A 166 2.55 1.38 -3.66
C GLY A 166 3.92 1.88 -3.26
N VAL A 167 4.72 2.32 -4.22
CA VAL A 167 6.13 2.71 -4.03
C VAL A 167 6.58 3.64 -5.17
N GLY A 168 7.72 4.32 -5.02
CA GLY A 168 8.30 5.22 -6.03
C GLY A 168 8.29 6.69 -5.61
N SER A 169 7.37 7.07 -4.72
CA SER A 169 7.24 8.45 -4.25
C SER A 169 8.49 8.93 -3.49
N ASN A 170 9.01 8.07 -2.61
CA ASN A 170 10.20 8.34 -1.81
C ASN A 170 11.47 8.44 -2.67
N ASP A 171 11.58 7.67 -3.75
CA ASP A 171 12.74 7.72 -4.66
C ASP A 171 12.86 9.12 -5.28
N MET A 172 11.76 9.65 -5.80
CA MET A 172 11.72 11.00 -6.36
C MET A 172 11.96 12.05 -5.28
N MET A 173 11.25 11.95 -4.16
CA MET A 173 11.32 12.92 -3.07
C MET A 173 12.74 13.00 -2.50
N PHE A 174 13.32 11.86 -2.11
CA PHE A 174 14.59 11.82 -1.39
C PHE A 174 15.79 11.89 -2.32
N ASN A 175 15.83 11.14 -3.42
CA ASN A 175 17.07 11.01 -4.21
C ASN A 175 17.18 11.97 -5.40
N TYR A 176 16.08 12.58 -5.82
CA TYR A 176 16.07 13.49 -6.97
C TYR A 176 15.84 14.95 -6.56
N TYR A 177 14.80 15.19 -5.76
CA TYR A 177 14.40 16.54 -5.35
C TYR A 177 15.12 17.03 -4.09
N THR A 178 15.13 16.24 -3.01
CA THR A 178 15.68 16.67 -1.70
C THR A 178 17.21 16.51 -1.65
N LEU A 179 17.71 15.29 -1.83
CA LEU A 179 19.12 14.99 -1.91
C LEU A 179 19.49 14.82 -3.39
N PRO A 180 20.56 15.44 -3.90
CA PRO A 180 20.93 15.35 -5.31
C PRO A 180 21.66 14.03 -5.65
N THR A 181 21.39 12.92 -4.96
CA THR A 181 22.12 11.65 -5.12
C THR A 181 21.91 11.02 -6.50
N ARG A 182 20.77 11.28 -7.16
CA ARG A 182 20.43 10.74 -8.49
C ARG A 182 20.18 11.81 -9.55
N ARG A 183 20.33 13.09 -9.24
CA ARG A 183 20.07 14.20 -10.17
C ARG A 183 20.95 14.16 -11.43
N SER A 184 22.17 13.64 -11.32
CA SER A 184 23.10 13.50 -12.45
C SER A 184 22.63 12.53 -13.53
N MET A 185 21.70 11.62 -13.23
CA MET A 185 21.12 10.69 -14.21
C MET A 185 20.11 11.36 -15.16
N GLY A 186 19.67 12.58 -14.83
CA GLY A 186 18.52 13.20 -15.48
C GLY A 186 17.20 12.52 -15.10
N LEU A 187 16.09 13.22 -15.35
CA LEU A 187 14.76 12.77 -14.92
C LEU A 187 14.36 11.48 -15.63
N ASP A 188 14.50 11.46 -16.96
CA ASP A 188 14.13 10.30 -17.78
C ASP A 188 14.99 9.07 -17.44
N GLY A 189 16.28 9.27 -17.23
CA GLY A 189 17.20 8.20 -16.83
C GLY A 189 16.84 7.62 -15.46
N TYR A 190 16.45 8.47 -14.50
CA TYR A 190 16.04 7.99 -13.19
C TYR A 190 14.68 7.28 -13.23
N HIS A 191 13.70 7.80 -13.97
CA HIS A 191 12.43 7.11 -14.19
C HIS A 191 12.63 5.73 -14.84
N ALA A 192 13.51 5.62 -15.84
CA ALA A 192 13.82 4.35 -16.49
C ALA A 192 14.39 3.31 -15.49
N LEU A 193 15.30 3.73 -14.60
CA LEU A 193 15.82 2.88 -13.53
C LEU A 193 14.70 2.40 -12.59
N LEU A 194 13.83 3.31 -12.11
CA LEU A 194 12.75 2.96 -11.18
C LEU A 194 11.75 1.98 -11.84
N LEU A 195 11.40 2.21 -13.12
CA LEU A 195 10.55 1.29 -13.88
C LEU A 195 11.20 -0.08 -14.07
N GLN A 196 12.50 -0.12 -14.36
CA GLN A 196 13.24 -1.38 -14.46
C GLN A 196 13.21 -2.15 -13.13
N ASN A 197 13.47 -1.48 -12.01
CA ASN A 197 13.44 -2.10 -10.68
C ASN A 197 12.05 -2.61 -10.33
N LEU A 198 10.99 -1.86 -10.66
CA LEU A 198 9.61 -2.32 -10.47
C LEU A 198 9.29 -3.55 -11.32
N GLN A 199 9.75 -3.59 -12.57
CA GLN A 199 9.56 -4.74 -13.45
C GLN A 199 10.29 -5.99 -12.94
N THR A 200 11.49 -5.83 -12.37
CA THR A 200 12.21 -6.93 -11.72
C THR A 200 11.42 -7.43 -10.50
N PHE A 201 11.00 -6.52 -9.62
CA PHE A 201 10.22 -6.87 -8.43
C PHE A 201 8.93 -7.64 -8.75
N VAL A 202 8.21 -7.26 -9.81
CA VAL A 202 6.96 -7.94 -10.21
C VAL A 202 7.21 -9.34 -10.80
N LYS A 203 8.41 -9.63 -11.29
CA LYS A 203 8.77 -10.93 -11.88
C LYS A 203 9.31 -11.95 -10.88
N ASP A 204 9.79 -11.49 -9.73
CA ASP A 204 10.38 -12.32 -8.66
C ASP A 204 9.33 -13.04 -7.80
#